data_AF-A0A0D6ABY4-F1
#
_entry.id   AF-A0A0D6ABY4-F1
#
_cell.length_a   1.000
_cell.length_b   1.000
_cell.length_c   1.000
_cell.angle_alpha   90.00
_cell.angle_beta   90.00
_cell.angle_gamma   90.00
#
_symmetry.space_group_name_H-M   'P 1'
#
loop_
_entity.id
_entity.type
_entity.pdbx_description
1 polymer ?
#
loop_
_entity_poly.entity_id
_entity_poly.type
_entity_poly.pdbx_seq_one_letter_code
_entity_poly.pdbx_strand_id
1 'polypeptide(L)'
;MSEKDNFGGGFLLGTIVGGVVGGIIGTVIANKNNDNKTISDNEPSIKSRRYSMIDDEEEIENERLSLEEKINQLNHAIDDVRVTLLKNTENVDNN
;
A
#
# COMPACT_ATOMS: atom_id res chain seq x y z
N MET A 1 -24.46 12.61 -9.80
CA MET A 1 -23.13 11.98 -9.90
C MET A 1 -22.10 13.10 -9.92
N SER A 2 -21.58 13.51 -8.75
CA SER A 2 -20.72 14.71 -8.64
C SER A 2 -19.54 14.57 -7.67
N GLU A 3 -19.21 13.36 -7.20
CA GLU A 3 -18.06 13.13 -6.31
C GLU A 3 -16.73 12.94 -7.06
N LYS A 4 -16.76 12.89 -8.40
CA LYS A 4 -15.59 12.52 -9.20
C LYS A 4 -14.66 13.70 -9.52
N ASP A 5 -15.12 14.93 -9.34
CA ASP A 5 -14.37 16.13 -9.75
C ASP A 5 -13.34 16.59 -8.70
N ASN A 6 -13.53 16.23 -7.42
CA ASN A 6 -12.62 16.62 -6.33
C ASN A 6 -11.41 15.70 -6.18
N PHE A 7 -11.47 14.46 -6.70
CA PHE A 7 -10.36 13.51 -6.61
C PHE A 7 -9.18 13.92 -7.50
N GLY A 8 -9.43 14.33 -8.74
CA GLY A 8 -8.38 14.67 -9.69
C GLY A 8 -7.54 15.88 -9.26
N GLY A 9 -8.19 16.91 -8.69
CA GLY A 9 -7.51 18.09 -8.16
C GLY A 9 -6.66 17.78 -6.92
N GLY A 10 -7.20 17.00 -5.99
CA GLY A 10 -6.48 16.56 -4.79
C GLY A 10 -5.30 15.64 -5.13
N PHE A 11 -5.48 14.73 -6.09
CA PHE A 11 -4.42 13.84 -6.57
C PHE A 11 -3.28 14.62 -7.22
N LEU A 12 -3.58 15.52 -8.18
CA LEU A 12 -2.53 16.26 -8.89
C LEU A 12 -1.73 17.16 -7.95
N LEU A 13 -2.41 17.87 -7.04
CA LEU A 13 -1.75 18.68 -6.03
C LEU A 13 -0.93 17.81 -5.05
N GLY A 14 -1.49 16.68 -4.64
CA GLY A 14 -0.82 15.69 -3.80
C GLY A 14 0.44 15.11 -4.44
N THR A 15 0.42 14.79 -5.73
CA THR A 15 1.59 14.29 -6.47
C THR A 15 2.69 15.33 -6.58
N ILE A 16 2.36 16.60 -6.83
CA ILE A 16 3.36 17.67 -6.89
C ILE A 16 4.04 17.85 -5.53
N VAL A 17 3.25 17.98 -4.46
CA VAL A 17 3.78 18.17 -3.11
C VAL A 17 4.55 16.93 -2.63
N GLY A 18 3.96 15.75 -2.81
CA GLY A 18 4.57 14.47 -2.45
C GLY A 18 5.84 14.18 -3.24
N GLY A 19 5.90 14.57 -4.52
CA GLY A 19 7.08 14.42 -5.37
C GLY A 19 8.25 15.29 -4.92
N VAL A 20 8.00 16.53 -4.48
CA VAL A 20 9.06 17.40 -3.93
C VAL A 20 9.60 16.84 -2.62
N VAL A 21 8.71 16.48 -1.69
CA VAL A 21 9.11 15.93 -0.38
C VAL A 21 9.81 14.57 -0.54
N GLY A 22 9.24 13.68 -1.34
CA GLY A 22 9.81 12.38 -1.66
C GLY A 22 11.13 12.47 -2.42
N GLY A 23 11.29 13.46 -3.30
CA GLY A 23 12.54 13.72 -4.01
C GLY A 23 13.67 14.11 -3.06
N ILE A 24 13.42 15.01 -2.10
CA ILE A 24 14.41 15.40 -1.09
C ILE A 24 14.83 14.18 -0.25
N ILE A 25 13.86 13.43 0.28
CA ILE A 25 14.12 12.23 1.10
C ILE A 25 14.86 11.15 0.28
N GLY A 26 14.45 10.97 -0.98
CA GLY A 26 15.06 10.04 -1.91
C GLY A 26 16.53 10.37 -2.20
N THR A 27 16.87 11.65 -2.34
CA THR A 27 18.28 12.06 -2.54
C THR A 27 19.16 11.76 -1.33
N VAL A 28 18.65 11.94 -0.10
CA VAL A 28 19.40 11.62 1.13
C VAL A 28 19.67 10.12 1.24
N ILE A 29 18.68 9.28 0.93
CA ILE A 29 18.82 7.82 0.94
C ILE A 29 19.74 7.35 -0.19
N ALA A 30 19.58 7.88 -1.39
CA ALA A 30 20.43 7.56 -2.54
C ALA A 30 21.88 7.95 -2.30
N ASN A 31 22.13 9.11 -1.68
CA ASN A 31 23.48 9.58 -1.39
C ASN A 31 24.21 8.66 -0.38
N LYS A 32 23.48 8.06 0.57
CA LYS A 32 24.05 7.09 1.53
C LYS A 32 24.59 5.82 0.87
N ASN A 33 24.10 5.47 -0.32
CA ASN A 33 24.60 4.34 -1.11
C ASN A 33 25.71 4.75 -2.09
N ASN A 34 25.93 6.06 -2.29
CA ASN A 34 26.84 6.62 -3.28
C ASN A 34 28.19 7.08 -2.70
N ASP A 35 28.41 7.00 -1.38
CA ASP A 35 29.72 7.31 -0.77
C ASP A 35 30.87 6.42 -1.29
N ASN A 36 30.58 5.36 -2.06
CA ASN A 36 31.55 4.55 -2.81
C ASN A 36 31.62 4.84 -4.32
N LYS A 37 31.03 5.92 -4.83
CA LYS A 37 31.08 6.23 -6.27
C LYS A 37 31.10 7.74 -6.54
N THR A 38 32.22 8.36 -6.18
CA THR A 38 32.57 9.70 -6.67
C THR A 38 32.81 9.63 -8.18
N ILE A 39 32.02 10.41 -8.92
CA ILE A 39 32.27 10.99 -10.26
C ILE A 39 32.51 9.97 -11.39
N SER A 40 31.49 9.81 -12.25
CA SER A 40 31.74 9.76 -13.69
C SER A 40 30.47 10.15 -14.44
N ASP A 41 30.61 11.16 -15.26
CA ASP A 41 29.64 11.60 -16.24
C ASP A 41 29.22 10.44 -17.18
N ASN A 42 28.00 10.54 -17.72
CA ASN A 42 27.51 9.87 -18.93
C ASN A 42 27.48 8.33 -18.96
N GLU A 43 26.46 7.71 -18.35
CA GLU A 43 25.89 6.48 -18.91
C GLU A 43 24.47 6.23 -18.37
N PRO A 44 23.43 6.05 -19.22
CA PRO A 44 22.19 5.45 -18.76
C PRO A 44 22.43 3.94 -18.65
N SER A 45 23.05 3.50 -17.57
CA SER A 45 23.25 2.07 -17.32
C SER A 45 21.89 1.43 -17.01
N ILE A 46 21.18 1.02 -18.06
CA ILE A 46 20.07 0.07 -18.02
C ILE A 46 20.64 -1.26 -17.53
N LYS A 47 20.84 -1.41 -16.23
CA LYS A 47 21.34 -2.66 -15.65
C LYS A 47 20.78 -2.92 -14.27
N SER A 48 19.47 -3.13 -14.20
CA SER A 48 18.87 -3.81 -13.03
C SER A 48 17.52 -4.50 -13.28
N ARG A 49 17.13 -4.81 -14.52
CA ARG A 49 15.85 -5.50 -14.78
C ARG A 49 15.85 -7.01 -14.50
N ARG A 50 16.92 -7.57 -13.94
CA ARG A 50 17.02 -9.03 -13.73
C ARG A 50 17.08 -9.44 -12.25
N TYR A 51 17.11 -8.50 -11.32
CA TYR A 51 17.10 -8.81 -9.88
C TYR A 51 15.76 -8.55 -9.18
N SER A 52 14.79 -7.87 -9.82
CA SER A 52 13.47 -7.61 -9.18
C SER A 52 12.55 -8.82 -9.21
N MET A 53 12.64 -9.69 -10.21
CA MET A 53 11.63 -10.73 -10.45
C MET A 53 11.56 -11.81 -9.35
N ILE A 54 12.62 -11.97 -8.54
CA ILE A 54 12.67 -12.93 -7.42
C ILE A 54 12.17 -12.27 -6.13
N ASP A 55 12.47 -10.99 -5.89
CA ASP A 55 11.90 -10.19 -4.78
C ASP A 55 10.38 -10.01 -4.96
N ASP A 56 9.94 -9.78 -6.20
CA ASP A 56 8.53 -9.62 -6.56
C ASP A 56 7.72 -10.89 -6.20
N GLU A 57 8.29 -12.09 -6.31
CA GLU A 57 7.58 -13.36 -6.04
C GLU A 57 7.39 -13.62 -4.53
N GLU A 58 8.38 -13.24 -3.71
CA GLU A 58 8.25 -13.27 -2.24
C GLU A 58 7.31 -12.17 -1.73
N GLU A 59 7.35 -10.98 -2.33
CA GLU A 59 6.43 -9.88 -2.02
C GLU A 59 4.98 -10.23 -2.38
N ILE A 60 4.75 -10.85 -3.55
CA ILE A 60 3.43 -11.33 -3.96
C ILE A 60 2.88 -12.41 -3.01
N GLU A 61 3.71 -13.33 -2.55
CA GLU A 61 3.27 -14.35 -1.59
C GLU A 61 2.97 -13.73 -0.22
N ASN A 62 3.75 -12.74 0.22
CA ASN A 62 3.47 -11.99 1.45
C ASN A 62 2.16 -11.18 1.36
N GLU A 63 1.90 -10.53 0.23
CA GLU A 63 0.63 -9.85 -0.02
C GLU A 63 -0.55 -10.84 -0.01
N ARG A 64 -0.35 -12.03 -0.60
CA ARG A 64 -1.35 -13.09 -0.61
C ARG A 64 -1.68 -13.59 0.80
N LEU A 65 -0.67 -13.85 1.63
CA LEU A 65 -0.85 -14.26 3.02
C LEU A 65 -1.55 -13.16 3.84
N SER A 66 -1.16 -11.89 3.65
CA SER A 66 -1.82 -10.75 4.30
C SER A 66 -3.29 -10.64 3.91
N LEU A 67 -3.63 -10.96 2.66
CA LEU A 67 -5.01 -10.94 2.19
C LEU A 67 -5.84 -12.06 2.82
N GLU A 68 -5.25 -13.25 3.00
CA GLU A 68 -5.91 -14.38 3.68
C GLU A 68 -6.22 -14.05 5.14
N GLU A 69 -5.29 -13.42 5.86
CA GLU A 69 -5.50 -12.97 7.24
C GLU A 69 -6.66 -11.96 7.32
N LYS A 70 -6.69 -10.98 6.41
CA LYS A 70 -7.75 -9.96 6.34
C LYS A 70 -9.12 -10.57 6.03
N ILE A 71 -9.19 -11.58 5.16
CA ILE A 71 -10.42 -12.31 4.86
C ILE A 71 -10.91 -13.06 6.11
N ASN A 72 -10.00 -13.70 6.85
CA ASN A 72 -10.35 -14.42 8.06
C ASN A 72 -10.87 -13.46 9.16
N GLN A 73 -10.19 -12.32 9.34
CA GLN A 73 -10.65 -11.27 10.26
C GLN A 73 -12.04 -10.75 9.88
N LEU A 74 -12.29 -10.54 8.60
CA LEU A 74 -13.58 -10.07 8.11
C LEU A 74 -14.68 -11.13 8.34
N ASN A 75 -14.40 -12.40 8.05
CA ASN A 75 -15.34 -13.49 8.29
C ASN A 75 -15.71 -13.58 9.78
N HIS A 76 -14.72 -13.51 10.67
CA HIS A 76 -14.95 -13.48 12.11
C HIS A 76 -15.78 -12.28 12.54
N ALA A 77 -15.48 -11.07 12.06
CA ALA A 77 -16.25 -9.88 12.38
C ALA A 77 -17.70 -9.96 11.85
N ILE A 78 -17.92 -10.59 10.69
CA ILE A 78 -19.26 -10.86 10.14
C ILE A 78 -20.03 -11.82 11.05
N ASP A 79 -19.39 -12.89 11.51
CA ASP A 79 -20.01 -13.86 12.40
C ASP A 79 -20.38 -13.24 13.75
N ASP A 80 -19.52 -12.40 14.33
CA ASP A 80 -19.81 -11.66 15.56
C ASP A 80 -21.02 -10.73 15.42
N VAL A 81 -21.13 -10.01 14.30
CA VAL A 81 -22.28 -9.15 14.01
C VAL A 81 -23.54 -9.99 13.83
N ARG A 82 -23.47 -11.11 13.10
CA ARG A 82 -24.62 -12.04 12.94
C ARG A 82 -25.11 -12.57 14.28
N VAL A 83 -24.20 -13.04 15.15
CA VAL A 83 -24.54 -13.54 16.48
C VAL A 83 -25.17 -12.43 17.33
N THR A 84 -24.62 -11.21 17.26
CA THR A 84 -25.18 -10.05 17.97
C THR A 84 -26.60 -9.73 17.51
N LEU A 85 -26.86 -9.77 16.20
CA LEU A 85 -28.18 -9.51 15.63
C LEU A 85 -29.19 -10.61 16.01
N LEU A 86 -28.79 -11.88 15.96
CA LEU A 86 -29.63 -13.00 16.38
C LEU A 86 -29.98 -12.91 17.86
N LYS A 87 -28.98 -12.68 18.72
CA LYS A 87 -29.18 -12.51 20.16
C LYS A 87 -30.10 -11.35 20.47
N ASN A 88 -29.96 -10.22 19.77
CA ASN A 88 -30.85 -9.08 19.96
C ASN A 88 -32.27 -9.37 19.49
N THR A 89 -32.44 -10.15 18.42
CA THR A 89 -33.76 -10.55 17.92
C THR A 89 -34.46 -11.52 18.89
N GLU A 90 -33.75 -12.50 19.45
CA GLU A 90 -34.31 -13.39 20.47
C GLU A 90 -34.72 -12.64 21.76
N ASN A 91 -34.05 -11.54 22.11
CA ASN A 91 -34.46 -10.72 23.25
C ASN A 91 -35.71 -9.89 22.97
N VAL A 92 -36.04 -9.63 21.70
CA VAL A 92 -37.25 -8.90 21.31
C VAL A 92 -38.48 -9.80 21.31
N ASP A 93 -38.32 -11.10 21.02
CA ASP A 93 -39.44 -12.06 21.00
C ASP A 93 -39.84 -12.60 22.39
N ASN A 94 -39.04 -12.34 23.44
CA ASN A 94 -39.27 -12.80 24.82
C ASN A 94 -39.78 -11.70 25.77
N ASN A 95 -40.20 -10.54 25.27
CA ASN A 95 -40.81 -9.44 26.02
C ASN A 95 -42.10 -8.96 25.34
#